data_AF-A0A2N2HKK0-F1
#
_entry.id   AF-A0A2N2HKK0-F1
#
_cell.length_a   1.000
_cell.length_b   1.000
_cell.length_c   1.000
_cell.angle_alpha   90.00
_cell.angle_beta   90.00
_cell.angle_gamma   90.00
#
_symmetry.space_group_name_H-M   'P 1'
#
loop_
_entity.id
_entity.type
_entity.pdbx_description
1 polymer ?
#
loop_
_entity_poly.entity_id
_entity_poly.type
_entity_poly.pdbx_seq_one_letter_code
_entity_poly.pdbx_strand_id
1 'polypeptide(L)'
;MKLTDDIKDKLERLSVLSIEFLDRQWSHGALAGNPGEMERLRTIVWENLWRGRIDPHDLDWNPDPPAPELIAKGLLYIHELLTRGIWEDFKKELKYWKATSGPTIAPPGFEGLEQYGFISKDVNLKIKFPGEFMPVRCSVEGGTIHFFRSTVDAIPAFLDLLQGLPLDHLHFCGNVECDRFIVQTTGHARKFCSAKCQSVQFQRIKRDTDREAFNRYHRENYHQRKELEKRQALKKMKGGKAQGTNT
;
A
#
# COMPACT_ATOMS: atom_id res chain seq x y z
N MET A 1 8.35 21.33 6.81
CA MET A 1 8.36 21.67 5.36
C MET A 1 6.94 21.59 4.84
N LYS A 2 6.42 22.60 4.12
CA LYS A 2 5.11 22.50 3.44
C LYS A 2 5.32 21.71 2.14
N LEU A 3 4.52 20.66 1.92
CA LEU A 3 4.54 19.92 0.65
C LEU A 3 3.97 20.81 -0.46
N THR A 4 4.60 20.77 -1.64
CA THR A 4 4.03 21.33 -2.87
C THR A 4 2.81 20.51 -3.30
N ASP A 5 1.92 21.10 -4.08
CA ASP A 5 0.70 20.39 -4.50
C ASP A 5 1.01 19.21 -5.44
N ASP A 6 2.07 19.29 -6.24
CA ASP A 6 2.54 18.13 -7.05
C ASP A 6 3.02 16.96 -6.18
N ILE A 7 3.74 17.22 -5.08
CA ILE A 7 4.19 16.15 -4.18
C ILE A 7 3.01 15.52 -3.44
N LYS A 8 2.01 16.31 -3.03
CA LYS A 8 0.79 15.76 -2.43
C LYS A 8 0.04 14.85 -3.41
N ASP A 9 -0.15 15.30 -4.64
CA ASP A 9 -0.77 14.50 -5.71
C ASP A 9 -0.02 13.18 -5.93
N LYS A 10 1.32 13.22 -6.04
CA LYS A 10 2.13 12.00 -6.18
C LYS A 10 1.97 11.06 -4.99
N LEU A 11 1.96 11.57 -3.75
CA LEU A 11 1.77 10.75 -2.55
C LEU A 11 0.37 10.12 -2.49
N GLU A 12 -0.68 10.87 -2.84
CA GLU A 12 -2.05 10.35 -2.87
C GLU A 12 -2.20 9.24 -3.90
N ARG A 13 -1.70 9.47 -5.12
CA ARG A 13 -1.73 8.49 -6.20
C ARG A 13 -0.91 7.24 -5.88
N LEU A 14 0.29 7.41 -5.34
CA LEU A 14 1.11 6.28 -4.89
C LEU A 14 0.44 5.51 -3.74
N SER A 15 -0.24 6.20 -2.82
CA SER A 15 -0.99 5.56 -1.75
C SER A 15 -2.09 4.66 -2.29
N VAL A 16 -2.91 5.16 -3.22
CA VAL A 16 -3.96 4.35 -3.85
C VAL A 16 -3.37 3.17 -4.62
N LEU A 17 -2.36 3.44 -5.47
CA LEU A 17 -1.72 2.41 -6.29
C LEU A 17 -1.08 1.31 -5.42
N SER A 18 -0.42 1.68 -4.32
CA SER A 18 0.19 0.72 -3.39
C SER A 18 -0.84 -0.21 -2.75
N ILE A 19 -1.94 0.35 -2.21
CA ILE A 19 -2.95 -0.40 -1.43
C ILE A 19 -3.87 -1.22 -2.32
N GLU A 20 -4.28 -0.66 -3.45
CA GLU A 20 -5.29 -1.27 -4.31
C GLU A 20 -4.68 -2.12 -5.42
N PHE A 21 -3.42 -1.90 -5.82
CA PHE A 21 -2.83 -2.60 -6.95
C PHE A 21 -1.55 -3.36 -6.58
N LEU A 22 -0.49 -2.66 -6.14
CA LEU A 22 0.84 -3.25 -6.00
C LEU A 22 0.98 -4.26 -4.85
N ASP A 23 0.44 -3.96 -3.66
CA ASP A 23 0.54 -4.86 -2.50
C ASP A 23 -0.55 -5.95 -2.48
N ARG A 24 -1.43 -5.99 -3.48
CA ARG A 24 -2.45 -7.05 -3.64
C ARG A 24 -1.96 -8.11 -4.61
N GLN A 25 -2.36 -9.36 -4.35
CA GLN A 25 -2.13 -10.45 -5.29
C GLN A 25 -3.33 -10.57 -6.22
N TRP A 26 -3.05 -10.59 -7.51
CA TRP A 26 -4.04 -10.76 -8.56
C TRP A 26 -3.81 -12.06 -9.31
N SER A 27 -4.88 -12.71 -9.70
CA SER A 27 -4.85 -13.88 -10.56
C SER A 27 -5.76 -13.66 -11.75
N HIS A 28 -5.48 -14.35 -12.86
CA HIS A 28 -6.30 -14.26 -14.06
C HIS A 28 -7.75 -14.64 -13.78
N GLY A 29 -7.99 -15.71 -13.00
CA GLY A 29 -9.34 -16.13 -12.62
C GLY A 29 -10.08 -15.07 -11.80
N ALA A 30 -9.38 -14.39 -10.88
CA ALA A 30 -10.00 -13.35 -10.05
C ALA A 30 -10.40 -12.10 -10.85
N LEU A 31 -9.62 -11.73 -11.86
CA LEU A 31 -9.90 -10.55 -12.70
C LEU A 31 -10.88 -10.86 -13.83
N ALA A 32 -10.61 -11.89 -14.63
CA ALA A 32 -11.47 -12.24 -15.77
C ALA A 32 -12.88 -12.69 -15.32
N GLY A 33 -12.98 -13.32 -14.14
CA GLY A 33 -14.26 -13.72 -13.55
C GLY A 33 -15.05 -12.58 -12.90
N ASN A 34 -14.50 -11.36 -12.82
CA ASN A 34 -15.15 -10.21 -12.21
C ASN A 34 -14.89 -8.92 -13.03
N PRO A 35 -15.69 -8.68 -14.08
CA PRO A 35 -15.51 -7.51 -14.96
C PRO A 35 -15.58 -6.17 -14.23
N GLY A 36 -16.41 -6.06 -13.18
CA GLY A 36 -16.52 -4.84 -12.38
C GLY A 36 -15.25 -4.52 -11.60
N GLU A 37 -14.64 -5.53 -10.97
CA GLU A 37 -13.36 -5.36 -10.27
C GLU A 37 -12.22 -5.09 -11.26
N MET A 38 -12.23 -5.75 -12.41
CA MET A 38 -11.26 -5.52 -13.47
C MET A 38 -11.31 -4.06 -13.97
N GLU A 39 -12.49 -3.52 -14.26
CA GLU A 39 -12.64 -2.14 -14.72
C GLU A 39 -12.31 -1.12 -13.61
N ARG A 40 -12.64 -1.44 -12.35
CA ARG A 40 -12.22 -0.65 -11.18
C ARG A 40 -10.69 -0.57 -11.11
N LEU A 41 -10.00 -1.70 -11.24
CA LEU A 41 -8.54 -1.73 -11.22
C LEU A 41 -7.92 -1.02 -12.42
N ARG A 42 -8.50 -1.20 -13.61
CA ARG A 42 -8.11 -0.46 -14.80
C ARG A 42 -8.17 1.04 -14.54
N THR A 43 -9.28 1.54 -14.01
CA THR A 43 -9.43 2.96 -13.66
C THR A 43 -8.37 3.41 -12.64
N ILE A 44 -8.15 2.60 -11.59
CA ILE A 44 -7.11 2.89 -10.58
C ILE A 44 -5.74 3.03 -11.22
N VAL A 45 -5.33 2.07 -12.06
CA VAL A 45 -4.01 2.14 -12.71
C VAL A 45 -3.97 3.32 -13.68
N TRP A 46 -5.01 3.57 -14.48
CA TRP A 46 -5.06 4.68 -15.43
C TRP A 46 -4.86 6.05 -14.76
N GLU A 47 -5.61 6.31 -13.69
CA GLU A 47 -5.57 7.59 -12.97
C GLU A 47 -4.30 7.72 -12.13
N ASN A 48 -3.92 6.66 -11.41
CA ASN A 48 -2.87 6.74 -10.39
C ASN A 48 -1.47 6.46 -10.95
N LEU A 49 -1.33 5.71 -12.05
CA LEU A 49 -0.04 5.54 -12.72
C LEU A 49 0.17 6.60 -13.81
N TRP A 50 -0.80 6.77 -14.71
CA TRP A 50 -0.63 7.59 -15.91
C TRP A 50 -1.32 8.96 -15.89
N ARG A 51 -1.98 9.36 -14.79
CA ARG A 51 -2.77 10.63 -14.73
C ARG A 51 -3.83 10.73 -15.82
N GLY A 52 -4.39 9.61 -16.26
CA GLY A 52 -5.32 9.60 -17.38
C GLY A 52 -4.66 9.73 -18.77
N ARG A 53 -3.33 9.75 -18.86
CA ARG A 53 -2.58 9.95 -20.11
C ARG A 53 -2.03 8.64 -20.65
N ILE A 54 -2.90 7.84 -21.23
CA ILE A 54 -2.52 6.68 -22.07
C ILE A 54 -2.98 6.98 -23.48
N ASP A 55 -2.23 6.50 -24.47
CA ASP A 55 -2.64 6.57 -25.86
C ASP A 55 -4.02 5.87 -26.03
N PRO A 56 -5.07 6.56 -26.52
CA PRO A 56 -6.37 5.94 -26.74
C PRO A 56 -6.35 4.78 -27.76
N HIS A 57 -5.29 4.68 -28.56
CA HIS A 57 -5.05 3.61 -29.52
C HIS A 57 -4.22 2.45 -28.97
N ASP A 58 -3.83 2.49 -27.69
CA ASP A 58 -3.11 1.38 -27.07
C ASP A 58 -4.03 0.15 -26.97
N LEU A 59 -3.81 -0.84 -27.84
CA LEU A 59 -4.59 -2.08 -27.90
C LEU A 59 -4.49 -2.93 -26.62
N ASP A 60 -3.44 -2.76 -25.81
CA ASP A 60 -3.32 -3.45 -24.52
C ASP A 60 -4.24 -2.82 -23.48
N TRP A 61 -4.53 -1.52 -23.62
CA TRP A 61 -5.38 -0.78 -22.70
C TRP A 61 -6.81 -0.62 -23.18
N ASN A 62 -7.04 -0.51 -24.49
CA ASN A 62 -8.32 -0.29 -25.13
C ASN A 62 -8.51 -1.31 -26.28
N PRO A 63 -8.62 -2.62 -25.96
CA PRO A 63 -8.84 -3.63 -26.96
C PRO A 63 -10.20 -3.41 -27.64
N ASP A 64 -10.21 -3.41 -28.97
CA ASP A 64 -11.43 -3.42 -29.77
C ASP A 64 -11.56 -4.78 -30.51
N PRO A 65 -12.59 -5.59 -30.21
CA PRO A 65 -13.61 -5.41 -29.17
C PRO A 65 -13.05 -5.66 -27.75
N PRO A 66 -13.67 -5.09 -26.70
CA PRO A 66 -13.20 -5.23 -25.32
C PRO A 66 -13.41 -6.66 -24.81
N ALA A 67 -12.37 -7.49 -24.94
CA ALA A 67 -12.36 -8.84 -24.40
C ALA A 67 -11.80 -8.82 -22.96
N PRO A 68 -12.59 -9.21 -21.94
CA PRO A 68 -12.15 -9.20 -20.54
C PRO A 68 -10.85 -9.98 -20.29
N GLU A 69 -10.61 -11.06 -21.04
CA GLU A 69 -9.40 -11.86 -20.94
C GLU A 69 -8.15 -11.10 -21.38
N LEU A 70 -8.26 -10.25 -22.40
CA LEU A 70 -7.14 -9.44 -22.88
C LEU A 70 -6.82 -8.33 -21.88
N ILE A 71 -7.84 -7.66 -21.35
CA ILE A 71 -7.69 -6.61 -20.33
C ILE A 71 -7.08 -7.19 -19.05
N ALA A 72 -7.59 -8.33 -18.58
CA ALA A 72 -7.05 -9.01 -17.40
C ALA A 72 -5.57 -9.40 -17.58
N LYS A 73 -5.19 -9.90 -18.77
CA LYS A 73 -3.78 -10.20 -19.09
C LYS A 73 -2.90 -8.96 -19.08
N GLY A 74 -3.37 -7.86 -19.68
CA GLY A 74 -2.63 -6.59 -19.67
C GLY A 74 -2.39 -6.06 -18.25
N LEU A 75 -3.45 -6.05 -17.42
CA LEU A 75 -3.35 -5.62 -16.02
C LEU A 75 -2.41 -6.50 -15.20
N LEU A 76 -2.45 -7.83 -15.38
CA LEU A 76 -1.54 -8.75 -14.68
C LEU A 76 -0.10 -8.58 -15.13
N TYR A 77 0.13 -8.35 -16.42
CA TYR A 77 1.46 -8.09 -16.92
C TYR A 77 2.05 -6.81 -16.30
N ILE A 78 1.29 -5.71 -16.29
CA ILE A 78 1.70 -4.45 -15.64
C ILE A 78 1.93 -4.66 -14.15
N HIS A 79 1.02 -5.39 -13.49
CA HIS A 79 1.15 -5.73 -12.08
C HIS A 79 2.45 -6.47 -11.81
N GLU A 80 2.75 -7.52 -12.56
CA GLU A 80 3.97 -8.31 -12.38
C GLU A 80 5.23 -7.48 -12.66
N LEU A 81 5.21 -6.69 -13.72
CA LEU A 81 6.31 -5.81 -14.11
C LEU A 81 6.63 -4.80 -13.00
N LEU A 82 5.62 -4.09 -12.49
CA LEU A 82 5.82 -3.09 -11.46
C LEU A 82 6.14 -3.72 -10.10
N THR A 83 5.47 -4.81 -9.73
CA THR A 83 5.66 -5.44 -8.42
C THR A 83 7.01 -6.16 -8.32
N ARG A 84 7.26 -7.13 -9.20
CA ARG A 84 8.48 -7.94 -9.19
C ARG A 84 9.68 -7.19 -9.74
N GLY A 85 9.45 -6.29 -10.69
CA GLY A 85 10.54 -5.58 -11.35
C GLY A 85 11.08 -4.39 -10.58
N ILE A 86 10.24 -3.68 -9.83
CA ILE A 86 10.64 -2.43 -9.16
C ILE A 86 10.20 -2.39 -7.69
N TRP A 87 8.91 -2.60 -7.42
CA TRP A 87 8.30 -2.27 -6.14
C TRP A 87 8.89 -3.04 -4.95
N GLU A 88 9.06 -4.36 -5.08
CA GLU A 88 9.57 -5.18 -3.99
C GLU A 88 11.03 -4.86 -3.68
N ASP A 89 11.85 -4.61 -4.70
CA ASP A 89 13.26 -4.25 -4.50
C ASP A 89 13.38 -2.82 -3.96
N PHE A 90 12.55 -1.89 -4.43
CA PHE A 90 12.42 -0.55 -3.83
C PHE A 90 12.09 -0.62 -2.33
N LYS A 91 11.11 -1.43 -1.93
CA LYS A 91 10.74 -1.61 -0.52
C LYS A 91 11.89 -2.19 0.30
N LYS A 92 12.63 -3.17 -0.23
CA LYS A 92 13.80 -3.76 0.46
C LYS A 92 14.91 -2.73 0.67
N GLU A 93 15.26 -1.99 -0.38
CA GLU A 93 16.25 -0.92 -0.29
C GLU A 93 15.82 0.14 0.71
N LEU A 94 14.57 0.61 0.64
CA LEU A 94 14.06 1.60 1.56
C LEU A 94 14.13 1.13 3.03
N LYS A 95 13.84 -0.14 3.33
CA LYS A 95 14.03 -0.71 4.68
C LYS A 95 15.49 -0.72 5.09
N TYR A 96 16.37 -1.18 4.21
CA TYR A 96 17.81 -1.23 4.48
C TYR A 96 18.36 0.17 4.80
N TRP A 97 17.95 1.17 4.03
CA TRP A 97 18.30 2.57 4.25
C TRP A 97 17.83 3.08 5.60
N LYS A 98 16.57 2.84 5.96
CA LYS A 98 16.03 3.27 7.25
C LYS A 98 16.67 2.55 8.43
N ALA A 99 17.15 1.32 8.25
CA ALA A 99 17.86 0.57 9.29
C ALA A 99 19.32 1.02 9.46
N THR A 100 19.99 1.41 8.37
CA THR A 100 21.42 1.79 8.39
C THR A 100 21.67 3.27 8.65
N SER A 101 20.72 4.13 8.31
CA SER A 101 20.82 5.59 8.48
C SER A 101 20.32 6.03 9.86
N GLY A 102 20.84 5.45 10.95
CA GLY A 102 20.41 5.72 12.33
C GLY A 102 20.20 7.22 12.65
N PRO A 103 19.43 7.58 13.71
CA PRO A 103 19.05 8.97 13.98
C PRO A 103 20.30 9.86 13.98
N THR A 104 20.31 10.86 13.12
CA THR A 104 21.46 11.70 12.81
C THR A 104 21.79 12.55 14.03
N ILE A 105 22.71 12.11 14.89
CA ILE A 105 23.24 12.95 15.97
C ILE A 105 24.14 13.98 15.29
N ALA A 106 23.71 15.24 15.26
CA ALA A 106 24.50 16.34 14.74
C ALA A 106 25.76 16.57 15.64
N PRO A 107 26.94 16.84 15.05
CA PRO A 107 28.10 17.28 15.83
C PRO A 107 27.81 18.58 16.61
N PRO A 108 28.50 18.83 17.73
CA PRO A 108 28.34 20.06 18.51
C PRO A 108 28.58 21.30 17.64
N GLY A 109 27.65 22.26 17.65
CA GLY A 109 27.71 23.48 16.82
C GLY A 109 26.90 23.44 15.52
N PHE A 110 26.21 22.32 15.24
CA PHE A 110 25.26 22.18 14.11
C PHE A 110 23.83 21.91 14.60
N GLU A 111 23.48 22.38 15.81
CA GLU A 111 22.13 22.28 16.36
C GLU A 111 21.11 22.93 15.39
N GLY A 112 20.16 22.14 14.88
CA GLY A 112 19.18 22.58 13.89
C GLY A 112 19.39 22.11 12.45
N LEU A 113 20.51 21.42 12.14
CA LEU A 113 20.76 20.76 10.84
C LEU A 113 20.56 19.24 10.87
N GLU A 114 19.97 18.72 11.95
CA GLU A 114 19.68 17.30 12.22
C GLU A 114 18.83 16.61 11.13
N GLN A 115 18.23 17.37 10.21
CA GLN A 115 17.42 16.83 9.10
C GLN A 115 18.21 16.57 7.81
N TYR A 116 19.50 16.92 7.75
CA TYR A 116 20.27 16.90 6.50
C TYR A 116 21.57 16.09 6.59
N GLY A 117 21.45 14.83 7.03
CA GLY A 117 22.47 13.81 6.79
C GLY A 117 22.29 13.11 5.44
N PHE A 118 22.26 13.85 4.32
CA PHE A 118 22.29 13.21 3.00
C PHE A 118 23.72 12.75 2.71
N ILE A 119 24.08 11.57 3.22
CA ILE A 119 25.06 10.77 2.50
C ILE A 119 24.34 10.32 1.22
N SER A 120 24.58 11.02 0.11
CA SER A 120 24.28 10.49 -1.21
C SER A 120 25.05 9.18 -1.33
N LYS A 121 24.38 8.06 -1.07
CA LYS A 121 24.84 6.76 -1.54
C LYS A 121 24.03 6.50 -2.79
N ASP A 122 24.71 6.43 -3.92
CA ASP A 122 24.10 5.97 -5.16
C ASP A 122 23.63 4.53 -4.94
N VAL A 123 22.31 4.32 -4.96
CA VAL A 123 21.70 3.00 -4.90
C VAL A 123 21.26 2.63 -6.28
N ASN A 124 21.95 1.66 -6.84
CA ASN A 124 21.55 1.05 -8.10
C ASN A 124 20.45 0.01 -7.81
N LEU A 125 19.19 0.44 -7.86
CA LEU A 125 18.05 -0.47 -7.93
C LEU A 125 18.13 -1.26 -9.25
N LYS A 126 18.48 -2.55 -9.16
CA LYS A 126 18.51 -3.44 -10.34
C LYS A 126 17.07 -3.80 -10.71
N ILE A 127 16.49 -3.06 -11.66
CA ILE A 127 15.17 -3.37 -12.21
C ILE A 127 15.24 -4.69 -12.97
N LYS A 128 14.44 -5.67 -12.57
CA LYS A 128 14.36 -6.99 -13.23
C LYS A 128 13.13 -7.06 -14.10
N PHE A 129 13.30 -7.34 -15.39
CA PHE A 129 12.18 -7.56 -16.29
C PHE A 129 11.71 -9.02 -16.22
N PRO A 130 10.41 -9.29 -16.03
CA PRO A 130 9.88 -10.64 -16.13
C PRO A 130 9.91 -11.10 -17.60
N GLY A 131 10.78 -12.07 -17.91
CA GLY A 131 10.95 -12.66 -19.24
C GLY A 131 11.84 -11.80 -20.16
N GLU A 132 12.89 -12.37 -20.72
CA GLU A 132 13.89 -11.68 -21.56
C GLU A 132 13.37 -11.20 -22.93
N PHE A 133 12.06 -11.30 -23.19
CA PHE A 133 11.43 -10.88 -24.44
C PHE A 133 10.28 -9.94 -24.15
N MET A 134 10.46 -8.65 -24.47
CA MET A 134 9.38 -7.67 -24.45
C MET A 134 8.83 -7.52 -25.88
N PRO A 135 7.70 -8.17 -26.22
CA PRO A 135 7.11 -8.01 -27.54
C PRO A 135 6.64 -6.56 -27.72
N VAL A 136 7.19 -5.88 -28.73
CA VAL A 136 6.72 -4.55 -29.15
C VAL A 136 5.65 -4.77 -30.21
N ARG A 137 4.42 -4.36 -29.93
CA ARG A 137 3.35 -4.38 -30.92
C ARG A 137 3.54 -3.20 -31.87
N CYS A 138 3.28 -3.42 -33.16
CA CYS A 138 3.18 -2.34 -34.13
C CYS A 138 1.97 -2.54 -35.04
N SER A 139 1.35 -1.43 -35.46
CA SER A 139 0.40 -1.40 -36.57
C SER A 139 0.98 -0.58 -37.71
N VAL A 140 0.51 -0.84 -38.93
CA VAL A 140 0.86 -0.05 -40.11
C VAL A 140 -0.43 0.52 -40.66
N GLU A 141 -0.68 1.80 -40.39
CA GLU A 141 -1.85 2.53 -40.89
C GLU A 141 -1.40 3.74 -41.70
N GLY A 142 -2.03 3.94 -42.87
CA GLY A 142 -1.73 5.10 -43.73
C GLY A 142 -0.27 5.22 -44.20
N GLY A 143 0.49 4.12 -44.26
CA GLY A 143 1.92 4.14 -44.60
C GLY A 143 2.85 4.52 -43.44
N THR A 144 2.31 4.64 -42.22
CA THR A 144 3.06 4.96 -41.00
C THR A 144 3.08 3.74 -40.08
N ILE A 145 4.25 3.40 -39.52
CA ILE A 145 4.39 2.35 -38.51
C ILE A 145 4.17 2.97 -37.14
N HIS A 146 3.11 2.54 -36.45
CA HIS A 146 2.81 2.93 -35.08
C HIS A 146 3.34 1.83 -34.15
N PHE A 147 4.20 2.17 -33.19
CA PHE A 147 4.66 1.24 -32.17
C PHE A 147 3.88 1.47 -30.88
N PHE A 148 3.29 0.42 -30.32
CA PHE A 148 2.57 0.46 -29.05
C PHE A 148 3.45 -0.18 -27.97
N ARG A 149 3.73 0.56 -26.89
CA ARG A 149 4.63 0.13 -25.81
C ARG A 149 4.06 0.43 -24.41
N SER A 150 2.87 -0.08 -24.13
CA SER A 150 2.21 -0.01 -22.82
C SER A 150 3.13 -0.42 -21.64
N THR A 151 3.99 -1.41 -21.89
CA THR A 151 4.89 -2.04 -20.92
C THR A 151 6.16 -1.22 -20.66
N VAL A 152 6.67 -0.51 -21.67
CA VAL A 152 7.80 0.41 -21.51
C VAL A 152 7.35 1.66 -20.80
N ASP A 153 6.12 2.12 -20.99
CA ASP A 153 5.67 3.39 -20.39
C ASP A 153 5.20 3.25 -18.94
N ALA A 154 4.80 2.04 -18.52
CA ALA A 154 4.45 1.77 -17.12
C ALA A 154 5.63 2.04 -16.16
N ILE A 155 6.85 1.66 -16.54
CA ILE A 155 8.04 1.83 -15.68
C ILE A 155 8.43 3.31 -15.53
N PRO A 156 8.67 4.11 -16.59
CA PRO A 156 8.90 5.54 -16.51
C PRO A 156 7.79 6.28 -15.79
N ALA A 157 6.51 5.95 -16.03
CA ALA A 157 5.39 6.55 -15.30
C ALA A 157 5.48 6.26 -13.79
N PHE A 158 5.85 5.03 -13.43
CA PHE A 158 6.05 4.67 -12.03
C PHE A 158 7.28 5.34 -11.41
N LEU A 159 8.38 5.46 -12.15
CA LEU A 159 9.58 6.16 -11.70
C LEU A 159 9.34 7.66 -11.53
N ASP A 160 8.60 8.30 -12.44
CA ASP A 160 8.17 9.70 -12.28
C ASP A 160 7.29 9.86 -11.03
N LEU A 161 6.39 8.91 -10.76
CA LEU A 161 5.58 8.92 -9.54
C LEU A 161 6.43 8.87 -8.26
N LEU A 162 7.53 8.10 -8.26
CA LEU A 162 8.45 8.01 -7.14
C LEU A 162 9.43 9.19 -7.04
N GLN A 163 9.75 9.82 -8.17
CA GLN A 163 10.77 10.85 -8.26
C GLN A 163 10.39 12.09 -7.45
N GLY A 164 11.32 12.51 -6.59
CA GLY A 164 11.19 13.71 -5.76
C GLY A 164 10.33 13.51 -4.50
N LEU A 165 9.81 12.31 -4.24
CA LEU A 165 9.03 12.04 -3.04
C LEU A 165 9.90 12.12 -1.77
N PRO A 166 9.39 12.76 -0.69
CA PRO A 166 10.09 12.79 0.60
C PRO A 166 10.05 11.42 1.28
N LEU A 167 11.22 10.87 1.65
CA LEU A 167 11.35 9.57 2.32
C LEU A 167 10.63 9.49 3.68
N ASP A 168 10.42 10.63 4.32
CA ASP A 168 9.65 10.78 5.56
C ASP A 168 8.15 10.61 5.39
N HIS A 169 7.68 10.31 4.17
CA HIS A 169 6.29 9.95 3.90
C HIS A 169 6.15 8.48 3.47
N LEU A 170 7.26 7.74 3.40
CA LEU A 170 7.29 6.35 2.95
C LEU A 170 7.72 5.46 4.12
N HIS A 171 6.81 4.68 4.69
CA HIS A 171 7.09 3.91 5.91
C HIS A 171 6.60 2.47 5.82
N PHE A 172 7.07 1.67 6.75
CA PHE A 172 6.50 0.37 7.05
C PHE A 172 5.73 0.45 8.36
N CYS A 173 4.72 -0.41 8.51
CA CYS A 173 3.95 -0.47 9.74
C CYS A 173 4.88 -0.74 10.94
N GLY A 174 4.74 0.04 12.01
CA GLY A 174 5.53 -0.12 13.23
C GLY A 174 5.19 -1.36 14.07
N ASN A 175 4.24 -2.18 13.64
CA ASN A 175 4.03 -3.50 14.24
C ASN A 175 5.03 -4.47 13.63
N VAL A 176 5.86 -5.10 14.44
CA VAL A 176 6.95 -5.98 13.98
C VAL A 176 6.47 -7.22 13.23
N GLU A 177 5.21 -7.61 13.40
CA GLU A 177 4.58 -8.71 12.66
C GLU A 177 3.83 -8.24 11.40
N CYS A 178 3.80 -6.92 11.16
CA CYS A 178 3.12 -6.33 10.01
C CYS A 178 4.14 -5.63 9.12
N ASP A 179 4.32 -6.17 7.91
CA ASP A 179 5.26 -5.61 6.94
C ASP A 179 4.60 -4.70 5.90
N ARG A 180 3.40 -4.19 6.22
CA ARG A 180 2.62 -3.39 5.27
C ARG A 180 3.32 -2.04 5.02
N PHE A 181 3.48 -1.71 3.75
CA PHE A 181 3.96 -0.42 3.30
C PHE A 181 2.88 0.66 3.48
N ILE A 182 3.30 1.86 3.86
CA ILE A 182 2.43 3.00 4.16
C ILE A 182 2.99 4.21 3.45
N VAL A 183 2.19 4.77 2.53
CA VAL A 183 2.41 6.10 1.98
C VAL A 183 1.60 7.08 2.81
N GLN A 184 2.28 7.99 3.49
CA GLN A 184 1.68 9.03 4.29
C GLN A 184 1.30 10.21 3.39
N THR A 185 0.00 10.47 3.26
CA THR A 185 -0.54 11.56 2.43
C THR A 185 -0.82 12.84 3.22
N THR A 186 -0.86 12.75 4.55
CA THR A 186 -1.19 13.88 5.44
C THR A 186 -0.06 14.19 6.41
N GLY A 187 -0.07 15.39 7.01
CA GLY A 187 0.96 15.81 7.97
C GLY A 187 0.97 15.04 9.30
N HIS A 188 -0.01 14.16 9.54
CA HIS A 188 -0.04 13.33 10.75
C HIS A 188 0.81 12.08 10.57
N ALA A 189 1.91 12.00 11.34
CA ALA A 189 2.84 10.88 11.33
C ALA A 189 2.15 9.56 11.71
N ARG A 190 1.70 8.80 10.71
CA ARG A 190 0.99 7.54 10.89
C ARG A 190 1.99 6.39 11.00
N LYS A 191 2.31 6.00 12.23
CA LYS A 191 3.24 4.88 12.51
C LYS A 191 2.67 3.49 12.20
N PHE A 192 1.36 3.33 12.16
CA PHE A 192 0.71 2.01 12.02
C PHE A 192 -0.31 1.97 10.89
N CYS A 193 -0.37 0.86 10.17
CA CYS A 193 -1.32 0.68 9.07
C CYS A 193 -2.77 0.60 9.56
N SER A 194 -3.01 0.28 10.83
CA SER A 194 -4.35 0.21 11.43
C SER A 194 -4.29 0.36 12.95
N ALA A 195 -5.41 0.76 13.55
CA ALA A 195 -5.57 0.78 15.01
C ALA A 195 -5.36 -0.62 15.64
N LYS A 196 -5.69 -1.69 14.90
CA LYS A 196 -5.40 -3.07 15.33
C LYS A 196 -3.90 -3.32 15.45
N CYS A 197 -3.10 -2.95 14.44
CA CYS A 197 -1.64 -3.10 14.50
C CYS A 197 -1.02 -2.27 15.63
N GLN A 198 -1.52 -1.05 15.83
CA GLN A 198 -1.11 -0.19 16.95
C GLN A 198 -1.40 -0.87 18.30
N SER A 199 -2.62 -1.40 18.49
CA SER A 199 -3.02 -2.08 19.73
C SER A 199 -2.17 -3.33 20.00
N VAL A 200 -1.94 -4.17 18.98
CA VAL A 200 -1.12 -5.39 19.09
C VAL A 200 0.32 -5.04 19.50
N GLN A 201 0.93 -4.05 18.84
CA GLN A 201 2.29 -3.63 19.17
C GLN A 201 2.37 -3.07 20.60
N PHE A 202 1.40 -2.25 21.02
CA PHE A 202 1.38 -1.73 22.40
C PHE A 202 1.21 -2.83 23.45
N GLN A 203 0.35 -3.83 23.20
CA GLN A 203 0.20 -4.97 24.11
C GLN A 203 1.49 -5.77 24.21
N ARG A 204 2.19 -5.96 23.10
CA ARG A 204 3.49 -6.62 23.06
C ARG A 204 4.53 -5.88 23.89
N ILE A 205 4.68 -4.58 23.68
CA ILE A 205 5.61 -3.74 24.47
C ILE A 205 5.27 -3.81 25.96
N LYS A 206 3.98 -3.69 26.33
CA LYS A 206 3.55 -3.81 27.73
C LYS A 206 3.90 -5.17 28.33
N ARG A 207 3.66 -6.25 27.60
CA ARG A 207 4.01 -7.62 28.02
C ARG A 207 5.51 -7.80 28.21
N ASP A 208 6.30 -7.22 27.32
CA ASP A 208 7.76 -7.39 27.33
C ASP A 208 8.42 -6.48 28.38
N THR A 209 7.79 -5.34 28.75
CA THR A 209 8.29 -4.41 29.78
C THR A 209 7.87 -4.81 31.20
N ASP A 210 6.63 -5.24 31.41
CA ASP A 210 6.12 -5.71 32.71
C ASP A 210 5.06 -6.81 32.51
N ARG A 211 5.57 -8.04 32.44
CA ARG A 211 4.76 -9.24 32.20
C ARG A 211 3.77 -9.52 33.34
N GLU A 212 4.13 -9.18 34.58
CA GLU A 212 3.28 -9.44 35.74
C GLU A 212 2.11 -8.46 35.81
N ALA A 213 2.35 -7.16 35.60
CA ALA A 213 1.28 -6.17 35.53
C ALA A 213 0.34 -6.43 34.34
N PHE A 214 0.88 -6.83 33.19
CA PHE A 214 0.08 -7.24 32.04
C PHE A 214 -0.86 -8.41 32.39
N ASN A 215 -0.34 -9.45 33.05
CA ASN A 215 -1.13 -10.61 33.46
C ASN A 215 -2.17 -10.27 34.54
N ARG A 216 -1.89 -9.33 35.45
CA ARG A 216 -2.88 -8.84 36.43
C ARG A 216 -4.02 -8.10 35.72
N TYR A 217 -3.68 -7.15 34.85
CA TYR A 217 -4.67 -6.38 34.07
C TYR A 217 -5.61 -7.29 33.27
N HIS A 218 -5.07 -8.31 32.58
CA HIS A 218 -5.90 -9.23 31.80
C HIS A 218 -6.79 -10.14 32.66
N ARG A 219 -6.33 -10.55 33.85
CA ARG A 219 -7.15 -11.28 34.83
C ARG A 219 -8.32 -10.42 35.29
N GLU A 220 -8.06 -9.18 35.70
CA GLU A 220 -9.09 -8.24 36.15
C GLU A 220 -10.13 -7.95 35.05
N ASN A 221 -9.67 -7.69 33.82
CA ASN A 221 -10.57 -7.45 32.68
C ASN A 221 -11.47 -8.66 32.37
N TYR A 222 -10.94 -9.88 32.46
CA TYR A 222 -11.71 -11.10 32.29
C TYR A 222 -12.79 -11.24 33.36
N HIS A 223 -12.46 -10.97 34.63
CA HIS A 223 -13.42 -10.96 35.72
C HIS A 223 -14.54 -9.94 35.49
N GLN A 224 -14.18 -8.71 35.11
CA GLN A 224 -15.16 -7.65 34.83
C GLN A 224 -16.10 -7.98 33.67
N ARG A 225 -15.58 -8.54 32.56
CA ARG A 225 -16.40 -9.00 31.43
C ARG A 225 -17.39 -10.08 31.84
N LYS A 226 -16.92 -11.08 32.60
CA LYS A 226 -17.76 -12.17 33.09
C LYS A 226 -18.86 -11.65 34.03
N GLU A 227 -18.56 -10.64 34.85
CA GLU A 227 -19.58 -9.98 35.66
C GLU A 227 -20.61 -9.21 34.83
N LEU A 228 -20.17 -8.47 33.81
CA LEU A 228 -21.06 -7.76 32.89
C LEU A 228 -22.00 -8.72 32.17
N GLU A 229 -21.48 -9.83 31.64
CA GLU A 229 -22.27 -10.88 30.98
C GLU A 229 -23.30 -11.49 31.94
N LYS A 230 -22.92 -11.79 33.20
CA LYS A 230 -23.86 -12.24 34.24
C LYS A 230 -24.95 -11.21 34.53
N ARG A 231 -24.59 -9.92 34.67
CA ARG A 231 -25.56 -8.84 34.90
C ARG A 231 -26.53 -8.68 33.73
N GLN A 232 -26.05 -8.80 32.49
CA GLN A 232 -26.89 -8.77 31.29
C GLN A 232 -27.83 -9.98 31.22
N ALA A 233 -27.35 -11.19 31.54
CA ALA A 233 -28.17 -12.40 31.60
C ALA A 233 -29.29 -12.29 32.65
N LEU A 234 -28.96 -11.79 33.86
CA LEU A 234 -29.94 -11.54 34.93
C LEU A 234 -31.01 -10.51 34.52
N LYS A 235 -30.62 -9.45 33.81
CA LYS A 235 -31.57 -8.46 33.28
C LYS A 235 -32.52 -9.08 32.24
N LYS A 236 -32.02 -9.93 31.33
CA LYS A 236 -32.86 -10.64 30.35
C LYS A 236 -33.86 -11.60 31.02
N MET A 237 -33.45 -12.32 32.07
CA MET A 237 -34.34 -13.21 32.82
C MET A 237 -35.44 -12.46 33.60
N LYS A 238 -35.14 -11.26 34.12
CA LYS A 238 -36.13 -10.42 34.81
C LYS A 238 -37.08 -9.69 33.85
N GLY A 239 -36.60 -9.29 32.67
CA GLY A 239 -37.44 -8.67 31.63
C GLY A 239 -38.41 -9.64 30.94
N GLY A 240 -38.06 -10.93 30.86
CA GLY A 240 -38.93 -11.96 30.26
C GLY A 240 -40.11 -12.42 31.13
N LYS A 241 -40.20 -12.03 32.41
CA LYS A 241 -41.30 -12.40 33.31
C LYS A 241 -42.49 -11.43 33.31
N ALA A 242 -42.44 -10.33 32.55
CA ALA A 242 -43.47 -9.29 32.56
C ALA A 242 -44.54 -9.40 31.44
N GLN A 243 -44.52 -10.45 30.61
CA GLN A 243 -45.47 -10.61 29.49
C GLN A 243 -46.38 -11.84 29.58
N GLY A 244 -46.57 -12.42 30.77
CA GLY A 244 -47.27 -13.69 30.92
C GLY A 244 -48.31 -13.74 32.03
N THR A 245 -49.19 -12.75 32.14
CA THR A 245 -50.48 -12.89 32.84
C THR A 245 -51.43 -11.78 32.36
N ASN A 246 -52.23 -12.08 31.34
CA ASN A 246 -53.54 -11.48 31.12
C ASN A 246 -54.40 -12.58 30.48
N THR A 247 -55.10 -13.31 31.35
CA THR A 247 -56.28 -14.13 31.05
C THR A 247 -57.36 -13.64 31.98
#